data_AF-A0A1Y5DK75-F1
#
_entry.id   AF-A0A1Y5DK75-F1
#
_cell.length_a   1.000
_cell.length_b   1.000
_cell.length_c   1.000
_cell.angle_alpha   90.00
_cell.angle_beta   90.00
_cell.angle_gamma   90.00
#
_symmetry.space_group_name_H-M   'P 1'
#
loop_
_entity.id
_entity.type
_entity.pdbx_description
1 polymer ?
#
loop_
_entity_poly.entity_id
_entity_poly.type
_entity_poly.pdbx_seq_one_letter_code
_entity_poly.pdbx_strand_id
1 'polypeptide(L)'
;MHLLAAKPGGFVDDEGIIDLDQTPADIVCLAAADSLLSALAQGVTALDQTNRLDQGGQRPSIRLANWMQLLKPAAYDLYEDKVLEHAKLVVVSFLGGKHYWSYGYERLVAWSKAKPGRTLLLVPGDDVPDLELSSVSNVSADTGHKVWRFLRESGPDNILSFWHYLCDQFFAFNLSQWQEPKELASCLVYLKGEASSLVQWRAHYSEQDHTPAQGDDLALRPVCLLVFYRNHLQSANTQMFDQLIDILEQHGMT
;
A
#
# COMPACT_ATOMS: atom_id res chain seq x y z
N MET A 1 29.93 11.30 -16.27
CA MET A 1 28.87 10.72 -15.41
C MET A 1 27.63 11.57 -15.64
N HIS A 2 26.57 11.03 -16.25
CA HIS A 2 25.32 11.74 -16.47
C HIS A 2 24.29 11.25 -15.45
N LEU A 3 23.73 12.18 -14.67
CA LEU A 3 22.68 11.93 -13.69
C LEU A 3 21.33 12.01 -14.42
N LEU A 4 20.50 10.98 -14.34
CA LEU A 4 19.16 11.01 -14.93
C LEU A 4 18.14 11.20 -13.80
N ALA A 5 17.35 12.27 -13.88
CA ALA A 5 16.20 12.44 -13.01
C ALA A 5 15.18 11.33 -13.27
N ALA A 6 14.64 10.72 -12.22
CA ALA A 6 13.58 9.74 -12.35
C ALA A 6 12.34 10.35 -13.02
N LYS A 7 11.82 9.67 -14.05
CA LYS A 7 10.52 10.00 -14.64
C LYS A 7 9.43 9.12 -14.00
N PRO A 8 8.32 9.69 -13.52
CA PRO A 8 7.21 8.90 -13.00
C PRO A 8 6.68 7.92 -14.07
N GLY A 9 6.60 6.63 -13.74
CA GLY A 9 5.97 5.60 -14.59
C GLY A 9 6.75 5.10 -15.81
N GLY A 10 8.07 5.34 -15.90
CA GLY A 10 8.90 4.88 -17.02
C GLY A 10 9.71 3.60 -16.72
N PHE A 11 9.80 2.70 -17.71
CA PHE A 11 10.89 1.71 -17.79
C PHE A 11 12.20 2.44 -18.12
N VAL A 12 13.31 2.05 -17.49
CA VAL A 12 14.57 2.79 -17.52
C VAL A 12 15.51 2.24 -18.60
N ASP A 13 16.14 3.17 -19.34
CA ASP A 13 17.22 2.94 -20.29
C ASP A 13 18.53 2.56 -19.58
N ASP A 14 19.35 1.68 -20.16
CA ASP A 14 20.49 1.04 -19.47
C ASP A 14 21.65 2.01 -19.11
N GLU A 15 21.70 3.20 -19.72
CA GLU A 15 22.82 4.14 -19.59
C GLU A 15 22.54 5.30 -18.62
N GLY A 16 22.60 5.06 -17.31
CA GLY A 16 22.58 6.14 -16.31
C GLY A 16 22.40 5.69 -14.87
N ILE A 17 22.78 6.58 -13.94
CA ILE A 17 22.45 6.47 -12.51
C ILE A 17 21.18 7.27 -12.28
N ILE A 18 20.18 6.61 -11.70
CA ILE A 18 18.89 7.22 -11.38
C ILE A 18 19.06 8.03 -10.10
N ASP A 19 18.75 9.32 -10.17
CA ASP A 19 18.50 10.14 -8.99
C ASP A 19 16.98 10.33 -8.85
N LEU A 20 16.44 9.86 -7.73
CA LEU A 20 15.02 10.02 -7.42
C LEU A 20 14.65 11.46 -7.06
N ASP A 21 15.65 12.32 -6.78
CA ASP A 21 15.51 13.72 -6.39
C ASP A 21 14.53 13.92 -5.22
N GLN A 22 14.50 12.96 -4.29
CA GLN A 22 13.71 13.05 -3.08
C GLN A 22 14.48 13.77 -1.99
N THR A 23 13.77 14.58 -1.22
CA THR A 23 14.31 15.22 -0.02
C THR A 23 14.27 14.26 1.18
N PRO A 24 15.15 14.45 2.19
CA PRO A 24 15.17 13.69 3.44
C PRO A 24 13.79 13.52 4.08
N ALA A 25 13.59 12.39 4.78
CA ALA A 25 12.39 12.14 5.55
C ALA A 25 12.62 11.25 6.78
N ASP A 26 11.75 11.37 7.78
CA ASP A 26 11.77 10.55 8.99
C ASP A 26 11.39 9.09 8.71
N ILE A 27 10.41 8.87 7.83
CA ILE A 27 9.93 7.55 7.40
C ILE A 27 10.12 7.41 5.88
N VAL A 28 10.75 6.31 5.47
CA VAL A 28 10.89 5.94 4.07
C VAL A 28 10.26 4.56 3.83
N CYS A 29 9.30 4.47 2.92
CA CYS A 29 8.74 3.20 2.49
C CYS A 29 9.18 2.88 1.05
N LEU A 30 9.73 1.69 0.87
CA LEU A 30 10.22 1.19 -0.41
C LEU A 30 9.40 -0.03 -0.84
N ALA A 31 8.87 -0.02 -2.06
CA ALA A 31 8.11 -1.15 -2.60
C ALA A 31 8.32 -1.30 -4.11
N ALA A 32 8.34 -2.52 -4.63
CA ALA A 32 8.40 -2.74 -6.08
C ALA A 32 7.04 -2.49 -6.76
N ALA A 33 5.94 -2.80 -6.09
CA ALA A 33 4.61 -2.67 -6.67
C ALA A 33 4.12 -1.22 -6.64
N ASP A 34 3.93 -0.62 -7.83
CA ASP A 34 3.39 0.75 -7.95
C ASP A 34 1.97 0.86 -7.37
N SER A 35 1.18 -0.21 -7.38
CA SER A 35 -0.13 -0.25 -6.73
C SER A 35 -0.05 -0.08 -5.21
N LEU A 36 0.96 -0.67 -4.57
CA LEU A 36 1.21 -0.49 -3.14
C LEU A 36 1.71 0.93 -2.85
N LEU A 37 2.60 1.47 -3.68
CA LEU A 37 3.04 2.86 -3.54
C LEU A 37 1.88 3.86 -3.70
N SER A 38 0.98 3.60 -4.63
CA SER A 38 -0.24 4.41 -4.83
C SER A 38 -1.16 4.35 -3.61
N ALA A 39 -1.41 3.15 -3.08
CA ALA A 39 -2.21 2.97 -1.86
C ALA A 39 -1.57 3.69 -0.67
N LEU A 40 -0.26 3.53 -0.45
CA LEU A 40 0.50 4.23 0.58
C LEU A 40 0.39 5.75 0.44
N ALA A 41 0.50 6.30 -0.77
CA ALA A 41 0.39 7.73 -1.04
C ALA A 41 -1.01 8.29 -0.72
N GLN A 42 -2.07 7.54 -1.06
CA GLN A 42 -3.44 7.88 -0.66
C GLN A 42 -3.56 7.89 0.88
N GLY A 43 -2.95 6.90 1.55
CA GLY A 43 -2.89 6.85 3.01
C GLY A 43 -2.18 8.04 3.65
N VAL A 44 -1.07 8.52 3.07
CA VAL A 44 -0.39 9.74 3.53
C VAL A 44 -1.32 10.95 3.41
N THR A 45 -2.02 11.07 2.28
CA THR A 45 -2.98 12.15 2.06
C THR A 45 -4.14 12.10 3.06
N ALA A 46 -4.70 10.91 3.31
CA ALA A 46 -5.76 10.72 4.29
C ALA A 46 -5.27 11.01 5.71
N LEU A 47 -4.06 10.58 6.05
CA LEU A 47 -3.40 10.91 7.30
C LEU A 47 -3.29 12.44 7.43
N ASP A 48 -2.88 13.17 6.40
CA ASP A 48 -2.74 14.66 6.40
C ASP A 48 -4.07 15.38 6.66
N GLN A 49 -5.20 14.77 6.32
CA GLN A 49 -6.52 15.31 6.61
C GLN A 49 -6.99 15.07 8.05
N THR A 50 -6.39 14.14 8.80
CA THR A 50 -6.75 13.93 10.21
C THR A 50 -6.20 15.10 11.04
N ASN A 51 -7.04 16.11 11.31
CA ASN A 51 -6.76 17.41 11.95
C ASN A 51 -6.21 17.38 13.40
N ARG A 52 -5.62 16.28 13.88
CA ARG A 52 -5.29 16.08 15.31
C ARG A 52 -3.86 16.48 15.69
N LEU A 53 -3.38 17.62 15.19
CA LEU A 53 -2.14 18.22 15.71
C LEU A 53 -2.39 19.07 16.98
N ASP A 54 -3.38 18.69 17.79
CA ASP A 54 -3.81 19.40 18.99
C ASP A 54 -2.71 19.45 20.08
N GLN A 55 -1.63 18.69 19.93
CA GLN A 55 -0.50 18.62 20.88
C GLN A 55 0.84 19.12 20.33
N GLY A 56 0.86 19.96 19.29
CA GLY A 56 2.06 20.69 18.87
C GLY A 56 3.25 19.86 18.37
N GLY A 57 3.08 18.55 18.19
CA GLY A 57 4.07 17.68 17.56
C GLY A 57 4.06 17.84 16.05
N GLN A 58 5.24 17.99 15.42
CA GLN A 58 5.35 17.97 13.96
C GLN A 58 5.32 16.53 13.46
N ARG A 59 4.41 16.24 12.52
CA ARG A 59 4.27 14.88 11.94
C ARG A 59 5.59 14.44 11.28
N PRO A 60 5.99 13.16 11.41
CA PRO A 60 7.14 12.65 10.68
C PRO A 60 6.97 12.87 9.17
N SER A 61 8.03 13.34 8.54
CA SER A 61 8.09 13.45 7.09
C SER A 61 8.15 12.04 6.45
N ILE A 62 7.45 11.83 5.34
CA ILE A 62 7.29 10.51 4.69
C ILE A 62 7.76 10.57 3.23
N ARG A 63 8.55 9.58 2.79
CA ARG A 63 8.87 9.34 1.36
C ARG A 63 8.50 7.93 0.95
N LEU A 64 8.00 7.82 -0.27
CA LEU A 64 7.64 6.55 -0.91
C LEU A 64 8.50 6.43 -2.18
N ALA A 65 9.13 5.29 -2.40
CA ALA A 65 9.92 5.09 -3.62
C ALA A 65 9.86 3.65 -4.13
N ASN A 66 9.97 3.51 -5.44
CA ASN A 66 10.09 2.20 -6.06
C ASN A 66 11.54 1.72 -6.00
N TRP A 67 11.85 0.70 -5.19
CA TRP A 67 13.22 0.23 -5.04
C TRP A 67 13.80 -0.41 -6.32
N MET A 68 12.96 -0.77 -7.30
CA MET A 68 13.47 -1.22 -8.62
C MET A 68 14.23 -0.11 -9.35
N GLN A 69 14.00 1.17 -8.99
CA GLN A 69 14.78 2.31 -9.49
C GLN A 69 16.13 2.47 -8.75
N LEU A 70 16.38 1.68 -7.71
CA LEU A 70 17.59 1.69 -6.88
C LEU A 70 18.40 0.39 -7.03
N LEU A 71 18.17 -0.39 -8.11
CA LEU A 71 18.89 -1.64 -8.36
C LEU A 71 20.39 -1.43 -8.57
N LYS A 72 20.78 -0.34 -9.25
CA LYS A 72 22.19 -0.01 -9.48
C LYS A 72 22.81 0.45 -8.16
N PRO A 73 23.95 -0.13 -7.71
CA PRO A 73 24.60 0.26 -6.46
C PRO A 73 24.79 1.77 -6.29
N ALA A 74 25.25 2.44 -7.35
CA ALA A 74 25.46 3.89 -7.32
C ALA A 74 24.16 4.71 -7.17
N ALA A 75 23.01 4.22 -7.64
CA ALA A 75 21.71 4.87 -7.43
C ALA A 75 21.25 4.69 -5.98
N TYR A 76 21.43 3.48 -5.43
CA TYR A 76 21.16 3.23 -4.02
C TYR A 76 22.07 4.06 -3.11
N ASP A 77 23.37 4.09 -3.34
CA ASP A 77 24.32 4.82 -2.49
C ASP A 77 24.01 6.32 -2.48
N LEU A 78 23.64 6.88 -3.63
CA LEU A 78 23.19 8.27 -3.72
C LEU A 78 21.91 8.51 -2.92
N TYR A 79 20.94 7.60 -3.01
CA TYR A 79 19.69 7.69 -2.24
C TYR A 79 19.91 7.49 -0.74
N GLU A 80 20.84 6.61 -0.36
CA GLU A 80 21.21 6.38 1.02
C GLU A 80 21.80 7.65 1.64
N ASP A 81 22.78 8.27 0.97
CA ASP A 81 23.42 9.51 1.40
C ASP A 81 22.43 10.68 1.51
N LYS A 82 21.61 10.89 0.47
CA LYS A 82 20.68 12.02 0.39
C LYS A 82 19.44 11.88 1.28
N VAL A 83 18.94 10.66 1.47
CA VAL A 83 17.59 10.44 2.05
C VAL A 83 17.66 9.52 3.27
N LEU A 84 18.16 8.29 3.10
CA LEU A 84 18.11 7.28 4.18
C LEU A 84 18.98 7.68 5.36
N GLU A 85 20.07 8.41 5.16
CA GLU A 85 20.98 8.82 6.23
C GLU A 85 20.28 9.65 7.32
N HIS A 86 19.20 10.34 6.94
CA HIS A 86 18.35 11.16 7.79
C HIS A 86 17.11 10.42 8.33
N ALA A 87 16.79 9.25 7.77
CA ALA A 87 15.63 8.47 8.17
C ALA A 87 15.80 7.84 9.55
N LYS A 88 14.68 7.74 10.27
CA LYS A 88 14.57 6.99 11.53
C LYS A 88 13.90 5.65 11.34
N LEU A 89 13.04 5.54 10.31
CA LEU A 89 12.33 4.32 9.98
C LEU A 89 12.39 4.05 8.47
N VAL A 90 12.85 2.86 8.10
CA VAL A 90 12.78 2.36 6.72
C VAL A 90 11.95 1.09 6.71
N VAL A 91 10.88 1.09 5.92
CA VAL A 91 10.02 -0.08 5.68
C VAL A 91 10.19 -0.50 4.23
N VAL A 92 10.52 -1.77 3.97
CA VAL A 92 10.68 -2.29 2.61
C VAL A 92 9.79 -3.49 2.40
N SER A 93 8.95 -3.43 1.37
CA SER A 93 8.23 -4.59 0.82
C SER A 93 9.07 -5.23 -0.29
N PHE A 94 9.66 -6.39 0.01
CA PHE A 94 10.51 -7.16 -0.89
C PHE A 94 9.67 -8.14 -1.71
N LEU A 95 9.64 -7.96 -3.03
CA LEU A 95 9.03 -8.92 -3.95
C LEU A 95 10.04 -10.04 -4.27
N GLY A 96 9.76 -11.27 -3.84
CA GLY A 96 10.60 -12.45 -4.13
C GLY A 96 11.83 -12.63 -3.24
N GLY A 97 11.94 -11.89 -2.13
CA GLY A 97 13.02 -12.03 -1.14
C GLY A 97 14.32 -11.29 -1.50
N LYS A 98 15.36 -11.46 -0.67
CA LYS A 98 16.61 -10.66 -0.74
C LYS A 98 17.40 -10.80 -2.05
N HIS A 99 17.21 -11.89 -2.80
CA HIS A 99 17.98 -12.17 -4.01
C HIS A 99 17.66 -11.23 -5.17
N TYR A 100 16.47 -10.64 -5.17
CA TYR A 100 16.05 -9.67 -6.19
C TYR A 100 16.73 -8.31 -6.03
N TRP A 101 17.26 -8.00 -4.84
CA TRP A 101 17.96 -6.75 -4.55
C TRP A 101 18.99 -6.92 -3.43
N SER A 102 19.97 -7.81 -3.67
CA SER A 102 20.94 -8.20 -2.63
C SER A 102 21.80 -7.06 -2.14
N TYR A 103 22.23 -6.16 -3.04
CA TYR A 103 22.98 -4.97 -2.65
C TYR A 103 22.18 -4.06 -1.69
N GLY A 104 20.96 -3.71 -2.07
CA GLY A 104 20.09 -2.89 -1.21
C GLY A 104 19.79 -3.59 0.12
N TYR A 105 19.52 -4.89 0.11
CA TYR A 105 19.34 -5.68 1.34
C TYR A 105 20.55 -5.57 2.28
N GLU A 106 21.76 -5.84 1.79
CA GLU A 106 22.99 -5.78 2.61
C GLU A 106 23.24 -4.37 3.15
N ARG A 107 23.05 -3.35 2.31
CA ARG A 107 23.26 -1.95 2.70
C ARG A 107 22.21 -1.46 3.70
N LEU A 108 20.94 -1.81 3.55
CA LEU A 108 19.89 -1.49 4.52
C LEU A 108 20.18 -2.10 5.89
N VAL A 109 20.64 -3.36 5.92
CA VAL A 109 21.06 -4.01 7.17
C VAL A 109 22.29 -3.33 7.79
N ALA A 110 23.25 -2.88 6.98
CA ALA A 110 24.37 -2.09 7.47
C ALA A 110 23.92 -0.72 8.01
N TRP A 111 23.03 -0.05 7.28
CA TRP A 111 22.46 1.25 7.62
C TRP A 111 21.76 1.23 8.99
N SER A 112 20.98 0.18 9.28
CA SER A 112 20.24 0.04 10.54
C SER A 112 21.15 -0.15 11.76
N LYS A 113 22.33 -0.75 11.54
CA LYS A 113 23.35 -0.98 12.58
C LYS A 113 24.32 0.19 12.76
N ALA A 114 24.41 1.06 11.76
CA ALA A 114 25.41 2.14 11.74
C ALA A 114 25.16 3.23 12.79
N LYS A 115 23.91 3.47 13.20
CA LYS A 115 23.55 4.49 14.19
C LYS A 115 22.41 4.03 15.12
N PRO A 116 22.43 4.43 16.41
CA PRO A 116 21.30 4.19 17.29
C PRO A 116 20.06 4.97 16.82
N GLY A 117 18.87 4.46 17.14
CA GLY A 117 17.59 5.11 16.79
C GLY A 117 17.10 4.88 15.36
N ARG A 118 17.81 4.06 14.56
CA ARG A 118 17.35 3.62 13.25
C ARG A 118 16.54 2.33 13.36
N THR A 119 15.39 2.32 12.70
CA THR A 119 14.50 1.17 12.61
C THR A 119 14.44 0.69 11.16
N LEU A 120 14.65 -0.61 10.97
CA LEU A 120 14.53 -1.31 9.70
C LEU A 120 13.46 -2.39 9.81
N LEU A 121 12.50 -2.33 8.90
CA LEU A 121 11.41 -3.28 8.73
C LEU A 121 11.47 -3.84 7.31
N LEU A 122 11.85 -5.10 7.16
CA LEU A 122 11.81 -5.82 5.90
C LEU A 122 10.66 -6.83 5.96
N VAL A 123 9.72 -6.71 5.02
CA VAL A 123 8.57 -7.62 4.92
C VAL A 123 8.46 -8.20 3.52
N PRO A 124 7.98 -9.45 3.37
CA PRO A 124 7.72 -10.02 2.07
C PRO A 124 6.56 -9.27 1.39
N GLY A 125 6.62 -9.19 0.06
CA GLY A 125 5.56 -8.64 -0.79
C GLY A 125 4.48 -9.66 -1.17
N ASP A 126 4.65 -10.93 -0.80
CA ASP A 126 3.71 -12.02 -1.09
C ASP A 126 2.96 -12.48 0.19
N ASP A 127 2.16 -13.54 0.04
CA ASP A 127 1.34 -14.16 1.11
C ASP A 127 2.14 -15.06 2.06
N VAL A 128 3.45 -15.22 1.85
CA VAL A 128 4.25 -16.18 2.61
C VAL A 128 5.16 -15.42 3.58
N PRO A 129 5.12 -15.73 4.89
CA PRO A 129 6.09 -15.17 5.82
C PRO A 129 7.52 -15.52 5.39
N ASP A 130 8.40 -14.52 5.40
CA ASP A 130 9.82 -14.68 5.11
C ASP A 130 10.64 -14.50 6.39
N LEU A 131 11.09 -15.63 6.94
CA LEU A 131 11.89 -15.66 8.17
C LEU A 131 13.22 -14.92 8.01
N GLU A 132 13.81 -14.95 6.82
CA GLU A 132 15.09 -14.30 6.57
C GLU A 132 14.96 -12.77 6.61
N LEU A 133 13.93 -12.22 5.97
CA LEU A 133 13.62 -10.78 6.05
C LEU A 133 13.25 -10.36 7.47
N SER A 134 12.42 -11.15 8.16
CA SER A 134 12.02 -10.83 9.53
C SER A 134 13.20 -10.87 10.51
N SER A 135 14.19 -11.76 10.31
CA SER A 135 15.34 -11.93 11.21
C SER A 135 16.29 -10.74 11.26
N VAL A 136 16.32 -9.91 10.20
CA VAL A 136 17.17 -8.72 10.13
C VAL A 136 16.41 -7.42 10.43
N SER A 137 15.08 -7.50 10.52
CA SER A 137 14.26 -6.38 11.00
C SER A 137 14.53 -6.18 12.49
N ASN A 138 14.82 -4.95 12.90
CA ASN A 138 15.21 -4.66 14.29
C ASN A 138 14.02 -4.21 15.16
N VAL A 139 12.88 -4.90 14.97
CA VAL A 139 11.63 -4.69 15.69
C VAL A 139 11.15 -5.98 16.35
N SER A 140 10.08 -5.91 17.15
CA SER A 140 9.42 -7.13 17.64
C SER A 140 8.78 -7.92 16.49
N ALA A 141 8.68 -9.24 16.63
CA ALA A 141 8.04 -10.11 15.65
C ALA A 141 6.56 -9.73 15.42
N ASP A 142 5.84 -9.33 16.48
CA ASP A 142 4.45 -8.83 16.40
C ASP A 142 4.37 -7.56 15.54
N THR A 143 5.26 -6.60 15.78
CA THR A 143 5.34 -5.37 14.97
C THR A 143 5.61 -5.66 13.50
N GLY A 144 6.59 -6.53 13.21
CA GLY A 144 6.90 -6.93 11.84
C GLY A 144 5.73 -7.64 11.17
N HIS A 145 5.05 -8.53 11.88
CA HIS A 145 3.88 -9.24 11.39
C HIS A 145 2.72 -8.28 11.08
N LYS A 146 2.39 -7.35 11.97
CA LYS A 146 1.33 -6.35 11.74
C LYS A 146 1.61 -5.47 10.53
N VAL A 147 2.85 -4.97 10.42
CA VAL A 147 3.28 -4.18 9.25
C VAL A 147 3.11 -4.99 7.97
N TRP A 148 3.55 -6.25 7.95
CA TRP A 148 3.36 -7.12 6.80
C TRP A 148 1.87 -7.31 6.48
N ARG A 149 1.02 -7.62 7.47
CA ARG A 149 -0.42 -7.80 7.25
C ARG A 149 -1.09 -6.53 6.75
N PHE A 150 -0.77 -5.35 7.27
CA PHE A 150 -1.31 -4.09 6.75
C PHE A 150 -0.98 -3.88 5.26
N LEU A 151 0.28 -4.06 4.88
CA LEU A 151 0.70 -3.89 3.48
C LEU A 151 0.10 -4.97 2.58
N ARG A 152 -0.04 -6.20 3.10
CA ARG A 152 -0.55 -7.34 2.33
C ARG A 152 -2.04 -7.23 2.06
N GLU A 153 -2.80 -6.90 3.10
CA GLU A 153 -4.24 -6.71 3.00
C GLU A 153 -4.55 -5.40 2.27
N SER A 154 -3.78 -4.33 2.48
CA SER A 154 -3.95 -3.04 1.82
C SER A 154 -5.40 -2.52 1.91
N GLY A 155 -5.77 -1.57 1.08
CA GLY A 155 -7.06 -0.90 1.11
C GLY A 155 -7.07 0.31 2.05
N PRO A 156 -7.99 1.27 1.84
CA PRO A 156 -7.97 2.57 2.54
C PRO A 156 -7.88 2.47 4.06
N ASP A 157 -8.69 1.61 4.68
CA ASP A 157 -8.72 1.40 6.14
C ASP A 157 -7.39 0.87 6.70
N ASN A 158 -6.84 -0.16 6.07
CA ASN A 158 -5.60 -0.80 6.51
C ASN A 158 -4.41 0.12 6.30
N ILE A 159 -4.36 0.86 5.19
CA ILE A 159 -3.27 1.81 4.91
C ILE A 159 -3.33 3.02 5.86
N LEU A 160 -4.51 3.55 6.16
CA LEU A 160 -4.64 4.62 7.16
C LEU A 160 -4.23 4.12 8.56
N SER A 161 -4.69 2.91 8.93
CA SER A 161 -4.30 2.26 10.19
C SER A 161 -2.79 1.97 10.25
N PHE A 162 -2.19 1.56 9.13
CA PHE A 162 -0.74 1.37 8.99
C PHE A 162 0.03 2.64 9.35
N TRP A 163 -0.36 3.78 8.78
CA TRP A 163 0.32 5.04 9.07
C TRP A 163 0.14 5.48 10.52
N HIS A 164 -1.07 5.37 11.07
CA HIS A 164 -1.32 5.64 12.48
C HIS A 164 -0.49 4.73 13.38
N TYR A 165 -0.42 3.43 13.07
CA TYR A 165 0.37 2.45 13.79
C TYR A 165 1.86 2.79 13.78
N LEU A 166 2.44 3.11 12.62
CA LEU A 166 3.86 3.49 12.55
C LEU A 166 4.17 4.77 13.34
N CYS A 167 3.29 5.77 13.26
CA CYS A 167 3.46 7.02 14.01
C CYS A 167 3.39 6.78 15.53
N ASP A 168 2.47 5.93 15.99
CA ASP A 168 2.31 5.60 17.41
C ASP A 168 3.50 4.78 17.92
N GLN A 169 3.88 3.75 17.16
CA GLN A 169 4.91 2.79 17.55
C GLN A 169 6.31 3.39 17.57
N PHE A 170 6.64 4.27 16.61
CA PHE A 170 8.02 4.75 16.41
C PHE A 170 8.22 6.25 16.68
N PHE A 171 7.14 7.03 16.76
CA PHE A 171 7.22 8.49 16.91
C PHE A 171 6.39 9.04 18.08
N ALA A 172 5.82 8.16 18.92
CA ALA A 172 5.05 8.51 20.12
C ALA A 172 3.93 9.54 19.86
N PHE A 173 3.33 9.49 18.66
CA PHE A 173 2.32 10.44 18.23
C PHE A 173 0.94 10.21 18.89
N ASN A 174 0.74 9.03 19.50
CA ASN A 174 -0.47 8.64 20.24
C ASN A 174 -1.78 8.97 19.52
N LEU A 175 -1.82 8.79 18.20
CA LEU A 175 -2.99 8.97 17.36
C LEU A 175 -4.12 8.04 17.80
N SER A 176 -3.78 6.86 18.36
CA SER A 176 -4.70 5.91 19.02
C SER A 176 -5.94 5.56 18.18
N GLN A 177 -5.78 5.59 16.86
CA GLN A 177 -6.87 5.50 15.87
C GLN A 177 -6.66 4.40 14.83
N TRP A 178 -5.63 3.57 15.01
CA TRP A 178 -5.43 2.43 14.16
C TRP A 178 -6.24 1.22 14.66
N GLN A 179 -6.67 0.38 13.74
CA GLN A 179 -7.29 -0.92 14.00
C GLN A 179 -6.36 -2.03 13.56
N GLU A 180 -6.46 -3.21 14.17
CA GLU A 180 -5.71 -4.39 13.73
C GLU A 180 -5.94 -4.68 12.23
N PRO A 181 -4.93 -5.20 11.50
CA PRO A 181 -5.04 -5.48 10.06
C PRO A 181 -6.29 -6.30 9.75
N LYS A 182 -7.17 -5.75 8.91
CA LYS A 182 -8.38 -6.43 8.47
C LYS A 182 -8.06 -7.28 7.26
N GLU A 183 -8.29 -8.58 7.39
CA GLU A 183 -8.16 -9.51 6.26
C GLU A 183 -9.24 -9.24 5.21
N LEU A 184 -8.82 -9.03 3.97
CA LEU A 184 -9.72 -9.08 2.83
C LEU A 184 -9.87 -10.54 2.41
N ALA A 185 -11.12 -10.99 2.32
CA ALA A 185 -11.42 -12.33 1.85
C ALA A 185 -10.75 -12.59 0.48
N SER A 186 -10.32 -13.84 0.26
CA SER A 186 -9.68 -14.23 -1.02
C SER A 186 -10.59 -14.05 -2.23
N CYS A 187 -11.90 -14.10 -2.00
CA CYS A 187 -12.96 -13.76 -2.94
C CYS A 187 -14.04 -12.99 -2.17
N LEU A 188 -14.55 -11.93 -2.79
CA LEU A 188 -15.50 -11.01 -2.17
C LEU A 188 -16.50 -10.50 -3.20
N VAL A 189 -17.67 -10.09 -2.74
CA VAL A 189 -18.65 -9.42 -3.59
C VAL A 189 -18.28 -7.95 -3.64
N TYR A 190 -18.27 -7.38 -4.83
CA TYR A 190 -17.99 -5.97 -5.05
C TYR A 190 -19.30 -5.18 -5.13
N LEU A 191 -19.35 -4.00 -4.49
CA LEU A 191 -20.44 -3.06 -4.66
C LEU A 191 -19.92 -1.62 -4.51
N LYS A 192 -19.98 -0.83 -5.59
CA LYS A 192 -19.68 0.62 -5.61
C LYS A 192 -18.35 1.02 -4.94
N GLY A 193 -17.26 0.41 -5.38
CA GLY A 193 -15.92 0.70 -4.87
C GLY A 193 -15.55 -0.05 -3.58
N GLU A 194 -16.48 -0.82 -3.01
CA GLU A 194 -16.30 -1.45 -1.69
C GLU A 194 -16.52 -2.96 -1.73
N ALA A 195 -15.92 -3.65 -0.74
CA ALA A 195 -16.26 -5.04 -0.44
C ALA A 195 -17.63 -5.10 0.24
N SER A 196 -18.47 -6.03 -0.22
CA SER A 196 -19.83 -6.23 0.28
C SER A 196 -20.10 -7.71 0.57
N SER A 197 -21.13 -7.97 1.37
CA SER A 197 -21.69 -9.31 1.51
C SER A 197 -22.72 -9.61 0.41
N LEU A 198 -22.92 -10.89 0.10
CA LEU A 198 -23.97 -11.31 -0.84
C LEU A 198 -25.37 -10.81 -0.42
N VAL A 199 -25.63 -10.72 0.89
CA VAL A 199 -26.91 -10.24 1.44
C VAL A 199 -27.09 -8.76 1.14
N GLN A 200 -26.08 -7.93 1.40
CA GLN A 200 -26.11 -6.49 1.10
C GLN A 200 -26.22 -6.22 -0.40
N TRP A 201 -25.47 -6.96 -1.22
CA TRP A 201 -25.56 -6.88 -2.68
C TRP A 201 -26.99 -7.19 -3.17
N ARG A 202 -27.61 -8.27 -2.67
CA ARG A 202 -29.01 -8.61 -3.04
C ARG A 202 -30.00 -7.54 -2.61
N ALA A 203 -29.85 -7.01 -1.39
CA ALA A 203 -30.70 -5.94 -0.88
C ALA A 203 -30.62 -4.71 -1.79
N HIS A 204 -29.40 -4.31 -2.20
CA HIS A 204 -29.17 -3.16 -3.07
C HIS A 204 -29.97 -3.22 -4.38
N TYR A 205 -29.92 -4.36 -5.08
CA TYR A 205 -30.64 -4.52 -6.36
C TYR A 205 -32.14 -4.78 -6.17
N SER A 206 -32.56 -5.37 -5.05
CA SER A 206 -33.99 -5.54 -4.73
C SER A 206 -34.71 -4.24 -4.38
N GLU A 207 -34.01 -3.28 -3.77
CA GLU A 207 -34.57 -1.97 -3.39
C GLU A 207 -34.65 -1.01 -4.59
N GLN A 208 -33.74 -1.13 -5.56
CA GLN A 208 -33.79 -0.33 -6.79
C GLN A 208 -34.90 -0.75 -7.76
N ASP A 209 -35.43 -1.97 -7.63
CA ASP A 209 -36.56 -2.51 -8.41
C ASP A 209 -37.92 -1.97 -7.91
N HIS A 210 -38.05 -0.64 -7.75
CA HIS A 210 -39.34 0.03 -7.49
C HIS A 210 -40.22 0.17 -8.75
N THR A 211 -40.18 -0.82 -9.64
CA THR A 211 -41.22 -1.00 -10.68
C THR A 211 -42.26 -1.96 -10.11
N PRO A 212 -43.53 -1.56 -9.90
CA PRO A 212 -44.54 -2.45 -9.35
C PRO A 212 -44.80 -3.57 -10.35
N ALA A 213 -44.28 -4.77 -10.08
CA ALA A 213 -44.60 -5.98 -10.82
C ALA A 213 -46.08 -6.31 -10.61
N GLN A 214 -46.92 -6.00 -11.60
CA GLN A 214 -48.25 -6.57 -11.70
C GLN A 214 -48.10 -8.02 -12.21
N GLY A 215 -48.22 -8.97 -11.28
CA GLY A 215 -48.34 -10.39 -11.58
C GLY A 215 -47.00 -11.14 -11.64
N ASP A 216 -46.96 -12.28 -10.96
CA ASP A 216 -46.09 -13.48 -10.92
C ASP A 216 -44.76 -13.61 -11.73
N ASP A 217 -44.36 -12.64 -12.55
CA ASP A 217 -43.02 -12.55 -13.13
C ASP A 217 -42.12 -11.72 -12.22
N LEU A 218 -41.49 -12.37 -11.23
CA LEU A 218 -40.12 -12.03 -10.86
C LEU A 218 -39.25 -12.34 -12.09
N ALA A 219 -39.37 -11.52 -13.15
CA ALA A 219 -38.58 -11.62 -14.35
C ALA A 219 -37.13 -11.43 -13.92
N LEU A 220 -36.43 -12.56 -13.79
CA LEU A 220 -35.03 -12.65 -13.39
C LEU A 220 -34.22 -11.75 -14.30
N ARG A 221 -33.93 -10.54 -13.82
CA ARG A 221 -33.02 -9.63 -14.49
C ARG A 221 -31.72 -10.40 -14.73
N PRO A 222 -31.23 -10.47 -15.98
CA PRO A 222 -30.09 -11.32 -16.30
C PRO A 222 -28.87 -10.87 -15.48
N VAL A 223 -28.33 -11.80 -14.69
CA VAL A 223 -27.16 -11.54 -13.85
C VAL A 223 -25.89 -11.76 -14.67
N CYS A 224 -25.07 -10.72 -14.78
CA CYS A 224 -23.78 -10.77 -15.46
C CYS A 224 -22.65 -10.89 -14.42
N LEU A 225 -21.89 -11.99 -14.45
CA LEU A 225 -20.76 -12.15 -13.54
C LEU A 225 -19.53 -11.40 -14.08
N LEU A 226 -19.19 -10.29 -13.43
CA LEU A 226 -17.93 -9.58 -13.63
C LEU A 226 -16.87 -10.08 -12.64
N VAL A 227 -15.82 -10.73 -13.15
CA VAL A 227 -14.70 -11.22 -12.33
C VAL A 227 -13.46 -10.39 -12.63
N PHE A 228 -12.84 -9.83 -11.59
CA PHE A 228 -11.59 -9.10 -11.69
C PHE A 228 -10.72 -9.34 -10.46
N TYR A 229 -9.41 -9.05 -10.60
CA TYR A 229 -8.46 -9.29 -9.52
C TYR A 229 -8.71 -8.38 -8.32
N ARG A 230 -8.68 -8.95 -7.11
CA ARG A 230 -8.81 -8.22 -5.84
C ARG A 230 -7.84 -7.05 -5.70
N ASN A 231 -6.68 -7.13 -6.37
CA ASN A 231 -5.66 -6.07 -6.34
C ASN A 231 -6.21 -4.71 -6.80
N HIS A 232 -7.21 -4.68 -7.70
CA HIS A 232 -7.85 -3.44 -8.11
C HIS A 232 -8.62 -2.77 -6.97
N LEU A 233 -9.31 -3.55 -6.13
CA LEU A 233 -9.97 -3.04 -4.93
C LEU A 233 -8.94 -2.60 -3.89
N GLN A 234 -7.88 -3.40 -3.69
CA GLN A 234 -6.81 -3.09 -2.73
C GLN A 234 -6.04 -1.80 -3.05
N SER A 235 -5.97 -1.41 -4.32
CA SER A 235 -5.32 -0.18 -4.77
C SER A 235 -6.30 0.98 -5.01
N ALA A 236 -7.58 0.82 -4.65
CA ALA A 236 -8.67 1.76 -4.95
C ALA A 236 -8.75 2.16 -6.44
N ASN A 237 -8.32 1.27 -7.34
CA ASN A 237 -8.35 1.48 -8.78
C ASN A 237 -9.55 0.75 -9.39
N THR A 238 -10.74 1.16 -8.95
CA THR A 238 -12.00 0.48 -9.29
C THR A 238 -12.86 1.21 -10.30
N GLN A 239 -12.51 2.45 -10.64
CA GLN A 239 -13.33 3.36 -11.46
C GLN A 239 -13.77 2.76 -12.81
N MET A 240 -12.89 2.01 -13.48
CA MET A 240 -13.23 1.34 -14.74
C MET A 240 -14.30 0.26 -14.55
N PHE A 241 -14.26 -0.48 -13.44
CA PHE A 241 -15.26 -1.49 -13.12
C PHE A 241 -16.59 -0.85 -12.71
N ASP A 242 -16.55 0.26 -11.95
CA ASP A 242 -17.75 1.04 -11.63
C ASP A 242 -18.47 1.49 -12.90
N GLN A 243 -17.74 2.06 -13.87
CA GLN A 243 -18.31 2.49 -15.15
C GLN A 243 -18.86 1.31 -15.98
N LEU A 244 -18.18 0.16 -15.96
CA LEU A 244 -18.67 -1.03 -16.66
C LEU A 244 -19.96 -1.55 -16.03
N ILE A 245 -20.05 -1.57 -14.70
CA ILE A 245 -21.25 -1.95 -13.96
C ILE A 245 -22.41 -0.99 -14.32
N ASP A 246 -22.18 0.32 -14.31
CA ASP A 246 -23.19 1.31 -14.70
C ASP A 246 -23.73 1.06 -16.12
N ILE A 247 -22.86 0.69 -17.06
CA ILE A 247 -23.26 0.38 -18.45
C ILE A 247 -24.08 -0.93 -18.50
N LEU A 248 -23.68 -1.96 -17.76
CA LEU A 248 -24.42 -3.23 -17.69
C LEU A 248 -25.82 -3.01 -17.09
N GLU A 249 -25.90 -2.21 -16.03
CA GLU A 249 -27.16 -1.84 -15.39
C GLU A 249 -28.10 -1.10 -16.35
N GLN A 250 -27.58 -0.17 -17.15
CA GLN A 250 -28.33 0.54 -18.20
C GLN A 250 -28.89 -0.39 -19.29
N HIS A 251 -28.24 -1.53 -19.53
CA HIS A 251 -28.70 -2.55 -20.47
C HIS A 251 -29.61 -3.60 -19.82
N GLY A 252 -30.08 -3.35 -18.59
CA GLY A 252 -31.02 -4.22 -17.89
C GLY A 252 -30.36 -5.45 -17.29
N MET A 253 -29.05 -5.48 -17.11
CA MET A 253 -28.35 -6.54 -16.35
C MET A 253 -28.15 -6.11 -14.90
N THR A 254 -27.85 -7.09 -14.04
CA THR A 254 -27.35 -6.87 -12.67
C THR A 254 -26.07 -7.65 -12.42
#